data_AF-A0A5C5X0H1-F1
#
_entry.id   AF-A0A5C5X0H1-F1
#
_cell.length_a   1.000
_cell.length_b   1.000
_cell.length_c   1.000
_cell.angle_alpha   90.00
_cell.angle_beta   90.00
_cell.angle_gamma   90.00
#
_symmetry.space_group_name_H-M   'P 1'
#
loop_
_entity.id
_entity.type
_entity.pdbx_description
1 polymer ?
#
loop_
_entity_poly.entity_id
_entity_poly.type
_entity_poly.pdbx_seq_one_letter_code
_entity_poly.pdbx_strand_id
1 'polypeptide(L)'
;MNSFPKLYADIPTIGELSAEDAACVVRELDLASAGETRTGQPKIGAGATRSWFGTRPYEYSNQTIGFLEFVNATTENHVSIQSLGNVSPDSSLKGAAIDIRLDRLRIYDYPGRGKHQIVVQFKANHELSGTDSPEPVVFNQAFDVNEDDAAGVIGYPIFNGLVVGKRGVSFQLCTVNARNETDEQLLNALKSESVKAGLNLLATSQPVLKPFVDVGRGLVESLLKRNRNVKVQELFLGLDFDDAPLAAPMRCGNYIVVQVKESQNFDWNGWVFDKHRWAFVAKDNPTEILPYNYFVFRVALSPGS
;
A
#
# COMPACT_ATOMS: atom_id res chain seq x y z
N MET A 1 17.30 -18.37 -3.67
CA MET A 1 16.34 -17.30 -3.33
C MET A 1 15.70 -17.69 -2.02
N ASN A 2 16.00 -16.98 -0.93
CA ASN A 2 15.21 -17.13 0.30
C ASN A 2 13.85 -16.48 0.01
N SER A 3 12.80 -17.29 -0.14
CA SER A 3 11.44 -16.75 -0.18
C SER A 3 11.25 -15.95 1.10
N PHE A 4 10.94 -14.67 0.96
CA PHE A 4 10.43 -13.92 2.08
C PHE A 4 9.16 -14.63 2.58
N PRO A 5 9.11 -15.07 3.85
CA PRO A 5 7.89 -15.66 4.38
C PRO A 5 6.77 -14.62 4.32
N LYS A 6 5.53 -15.09 4.09
CA LYS A 6 4.34 -14.23 4.11
C LYS A 6 4.29 -13.40 5.40
N LEU A 7 3.82 -12.15 5.31
CA LEU A 7 3.49 -11.34 6.47
C LEU A 7 2.26 -11.98 7.11
N TYR A 8 2.48 -12.61 8.26
CA TYR A 8 1.44 -13.34 8.98
C TYR A 8 0.94 -14.54 8.15
N ALA A 9 1.83 -15.50 7.88
CA ALA A 9 1.55 -16.66 7.04
C ALA A 9 0.28 -17.45 7.44
N ASP A 10 -0.08 -17.42 8.72
CA ASP A 10 -1.26 -18.11 9.26
C ASP A 10 -2.57 -17.30 9.13
N ILE A 11 -2.50 -16.06 8.65
CA ILE A 11 -3.65 -15.16 8.52
C ILE A 11 -3.80 -14.81 7.04
N PRO A 12 -4.79 -15.34 6.31
CA PRO A 12 -4.99 -15.02 4.90
C PRO A 12 -5.52 -13.60 4.70
N THR A 13 -5.34 -13.05 3.49
CA THR A 13 -6.11 -11.90 3.03
C THR A 13 -7.57 -12.32 2.80
N ILE A 14 -8.51 -11.37 2.85
CA ILE A 14 -9.92 -11.67 2.56
C ILE A 14 -10.14 -12.27 1.16
N GLY A 15 -9.32 -11.88 0.17
CA GLY A 15 -9.35 -12.44 -1.18
C GLY A 15 -8.71 -13.83 -1.31
N GLU A 16 -8.08 -14.36 -0.26
CA GLU A 16 -7.57 -15.74 -0.18
C GLU A 16 -8.52 -16.68 0.58
N LEU A 17 -9.55 -16.14 1.24
CA LEU A 17 -10.55 -16.93 1.94
C LEU A 17 -11.46 -17.69 0.97
N SER A 18 -12.10 -18.75 1.46
CA SER A 18 -13.22 -19.36 0.75
C SER A 18 -14.37 -18.34 0.62
N ALA A 19 -15.22 -18.50 -0.38
CA ALA A 19 -16.36 -17.61 -0.57
C ALA A 19 -17.29 -17.57 0.65
N GLU A 20 -17.44 -18.70 1.36
CA GLU A 20 -18.24 -18.81 2.58
C GLU A 20 -17.61 -18.05 3.75
N ASP A 21 -16.31 -18.24 3.97
CA ASP A 21 -15.57 -17.55 5.04
C ASP A 21 -15.52 -16.04 4.79
N ALA A 22 -15.23 -15.63 3.54
CA ALA A 22 -15.23 -14.21 3.15
C ALA A 22 -16.61 -13.58 3.38
N ALA A 23 -17.70 -14.25 2.98
CA ALA A 23 -19.06 -13.77 3.22
C ALA A 23 -19.37 -13.66 4.73
N CYS A 24 -18.87 -14.59 5.55
CA CYS A 24 -19.02 -14.53 7.00
C CYS A 24 -18.34 -13.29 7.59
N VAL A 25 -17.08 -13.03 7.19
CA VAL A 25 -16.31 -11.86 7.61
C VAL A 25 -16.99 -10.56 7.18
N VAL A 26 -17.41 -10.45 5.91
CA VAL A 26 -18.10 -9.25 5.40
C VAL A 26 -19.38 -9.00 6.19
N ARG A 27 -20.18 -10.04 6.44
CA ARG A 27 -21.42 -9.92 7.22
C ARG A 27 -21.15 -9.43 8.64
N GLU A 28 -20.10 -9.91 9.30
CA GLU A 28 -19.72 -9.45 10.63
C GLU A 28 -19.35 -7.96 10.63
N LEU A 29 -18.57 -7.52 9.64
CA LEU A 29 -18.13 -6.14 9.48
C LEU A 29 -19.29 -5.19 9.12
N ASP A 30 -20.22 -5.63 8.28
CA ASP A 30 -21.42 -4.88 7.92
C ASP A 30 -22.36 -4.70 9.13
N LEU A 31 -22.56 -5.76 9.93
CA LEU A 31 -23.36 -5.70 11.14
C LEU A 31 -22.75 -4.72 12.16
N ALA A 32 -21.42 -4.69 12.29
CA ALA A 32 -20.73 -3.71 13.12
C ALA A 32 -20.96 -2.27 12.60
N SER A 33 -20.91 -2.09 11.27
CA SER A 33 -21.13 -0.79 10.61
C SER A 33 -22.53 -0.23 10.85
N ALA A 34 -23.55 -1.09 10.88
CA ALA A 34 -24.94 -0.67 11.06
C ALA A 34 -25.20 -0.07 12.45
N GLY A 35 -24.47 -0.51 13.48
CA GLY A 35 -24.60 -0.02 14.86
C GLY A 35 -24.03 1.38 15.10
N GLU A 36 -23.12 1.85 14.23
CA GLU A 36 -22.40 3.12 14.38
C GLU A 36 -23.14 4.32 13.74
N THR A 37 -24.29 4.10 13.08
CA THR A 37 -25.01 5.16 12.38
C THR A 37 -25.78 6.06 13.35
N ARG A 38 -25.11 7.06 13.95
CA ARG A 38 -25.74 8.24 14.58
C ARG A 38 -25.86 9.38 13.56
N THR A 39 -27.11 9.69 13.21
CA THR A 39 -27.62 10.98 12.67
C THR A 39 -26.80 11.65 11.56
N GLY A 40 -26.91 11.14 10.34
CA GLY A 40 -26.62 11.89 9.12
C GLY A 40 -27.56 11.40 8.01
N GLN A 41 -28.47 12.27 7.55
CA GLN A 41 -29.37 11.94 6.44
C GLN A 41 -28.57 11.55 5.20
N PRO A 42 -28.95 10.49 4.47
CA PRO A 42 -28.31 10.15 3.22
C PRO A 42 -28.64 11.22 2.17
N LYS A 43 -27.63 11.92 1.68
CA LYS A 43 -27.74 12.68 0.43
C LYS A 43 -27.76 11.66 -0.72
N ILE A 44 -28.96 11.31 -1.16
CA ILE A 44 -29.17 10.55 -2.40
C ILE A 44 -28.87 11.51 -3.56
N GLY A 45 -27.63 11.48 -4.03
CA GLY A 45 -27.25 12.05 -5.32
C GLY A 45 -27.79 11.14 -6.43
N ALA A 46 -28.70 11.68 -7.24
CA ALA A 46 -29.23 11.00 -8.42
C ALA A 46 -28.09 10.76 -9.43
N GLY A 47 -27.87 9.49 -9.80
CA GLY A 47 -26.98 9.14 -10.91
C GLY A 47 -25.92 8.08 -10.62
N ALA A 48 -26.24 7.01 -9.88
CA ALA A 48 -25.49 5.75 -9.99
C ALA A 48 -26.37 4.61 -9.50
N THR A 49 -26.93 3.84 -10.42
CA THR A 49 -27.34 2.46 -10.13
C THR A 49 -26.07 1.67 -9.81
N ARG A 50 -25.56 1.78 -8.57
CA ARG A 50 -24.52 0.87 -8.05
C ARG A 50 -25.12 -0.53 -8.11
N SER A 51 -24.73 -1.28 -9.12
CA SER A 51 -25.05 -2.70 -9.25
C SER A 51 -24.61 -3.40 -7.97
N TRP A 52 -25.53 -4.06 -7.27
CA TRP A 52 -25.18 -5.03 -6.22
C TRP A 52 -24.29 -6.19 -6.73
N PHE A 53 -24.05 -6.26 -8.04
CA PHE A 53 -23.15 -7.19 -8.73
C PHE A 53 -21.83 -6.52 -9.21
N GLY A 54 -21.48 -5.34 -8.69
CA GLY A 54 -20.22 -4.67 -9.00
C GLY A 54 -18.99 -5.44 -8.49
N THR A 55 -17.87 -5.30 -9.19
CA THR A 55 -16.52 -5.70 -8.74
C THR A 55 -16.26 -5.18 -7.33
N ARG A 56 -15.92 -6.08 -6.40
CA ARG A 56 -15.48 -5.78 -5.03
C ARG A 56 -13.98 -5.99 -4.96
N PRO A 57 -13.15 -4.95 -5.15
CA PRO A 57 -11.71 -5.13 -5.29
C PRO A 57 -11.06 -5.81 -4.09
N TYR A 58 -11.62 -5.63 -2.88
CA TYR A 58 -11.12 -6.28 -1.67
C TYR A 58 -11.13 -7.81 -1.76
N GLU A 59 -12.02 -8.41 -2.56
CA GLU A 59 -12.10 -9.87 -2.76
C GLU A 59 -10.94 -10.43 -3.61
N TYR A 60 -10.09 -9.57 -4.17
CA TYR A 60 -8.98 -10.00 -5.01
C TYR A 60 -7.66 -10.03 -4.26
N SER A 61 -6.89 -11.10 -4.41
CA SER A 61 -5.53 -11.21 -3.87
C SER A 61 -4.45 -10.75 -4.86
N ASN A 62 -4.77 -10.72 -6.16
CA ASN A 62 -3.82 -10.32 -7.20
C ASN A 62 -3.58 -8.81 -7.21
N GLN A 63 -2.39 -8.42 -7.66
CA GLN A 63 -2.00 -7.04 -7.84
C GLN A 63 -1.43 -6.83 -9.24
N THR A 64 -1.59 -5.63 -9.78
CA THR A 64 -0.83 -5.14 -10.94
C THR A 64 -0.11 -3.86 -10.56
N ILE A 65 1.05 -3.62 -11.18
CA ILE A 65 1.91 -2.50 -10.83
C ILE A 65 2.16 -1.63 -12.04
N GLY A 66 1.81 -0.35 -11.88
CA GLY A 66 2.07 0.72 -12.84
C GLY A 66 3.20 1.59 -12.33
N PHE A 67 3.81 2.33 -13.25
CA PHE A 67 4.94 3.20 -12.97
C PHE A 67 4.70 4.57 -13.61
N LEU A 68 4.93 5.61 -12.81
CA LEU A 68 5.04 6.99 -13.28
C LEU A 68 6.46 7.47 -13.05
N GLU A 69 7.12 7.84 -14.13
CA GLU A 69 8.42 8.48 -14.07
C GLU A 69 8.28 9.90 -13.50
N PHE A 70 9.32 10.38 -12.82
CA PHE A 70 9.41 11.79 -12.46
C PHE A 70 9.49 12.64 -13.72
N VAL A 71 8.34 13.19 -14.09
CA VAL A 71 8.26 14.13 -15.21
C VAL A 71 8.86 15.46 -14.78
N ASN A 72 9.75 16.00 -15.62
CA ASN A 72 10.07 17.43 -15.59
C ASN A 72 8.77 18.22 -15.76
N ALA A 73 8.74 19.49 -15.36
CA ALA A 73 7.55 20.33 -15.47
C ALA A 73 7.00 20.33 -16.92
N THR A 74 5.99 19.48 -17.19
CA THR A 74 5.30 19.42 -18.47
C THR A 74 4.00 20.22 -18.38
N THR A 75 3.64 20.87 -19.49
CA THR A 75 2.35 21.55 -19.65
C THR A 75 1.19 20.59 -19.85
N GLU A 76 1.47 19.30 -20.04
CA GLU A 76 0.44 18.26 -20.16
C GLU A 76 -0.21 17.99 -18.80
N ASN A 77 -1.55 18.02 -18.79
CA ASN A 77 -2.36 17.76 -17.61
C ASN A 77 -2.54 16.26 -17.33
N HIS A 78 -2.32 15.41 -18.34
CA HIS A 78 -2.38 13.96 -18.23
C HIS A 78 -0.99 13.36 -18.33
N VAL A 79 -0.66 12.46 -17.42
CA VAL A 79 0.59 11.69 -17.44
C VAL A 79 0.26 10.24 -17.71
N SER A 80 0.90 9.67 -18.74
CA SER A 80 0.73 8.26 -19.09
C SER A 80 1.36 7.35 -18.05
N ILE A 81 0.69 6.26 -17.72
CA ILE A 81 1.18 5.24 -16.78
C ILE A 81 1.84 4.12 -17.58
N GLN A 82 3.05 3.72 -17.20
CA GLN A 82 3.74 2.59 -17.81
C GLN A 82 3.44 1.32 -17.02
N SER A 83 3.26 0.19 -17.70
CA SER A 83 3.31 -1.11 -17.03
C SER A 83 4.73 -1.34 -16.51
N LEU A 84 4.87 -1.87 -15.29
CA LEU A 84 6.19 -2.01 -14.65
C LEU A 84 7.19 -2.83 -15.49
N GLY A 85 6.72 -3.84 -16.24
CA GLY A 85 7.56 -4.66 -17.12
C GLY A 85 8.12 -3.93 -18.34
N ASN A 86 7.67 -2.71 -18.64
CA ASN A 86 8.16 -1.89 -19.74
C ASN A 86 9.17 -0.82 -19.29
N VAL A 87 9.54 -0.81 -18.01
CA VAL A 87 10.47 0.17 -17.43
C VAL A 87 11.88 -0.42 -17.40
N SER A 88 12.90 0.39 -17.62
CA SER A 88 14.30 -0.06 -17.48
C SER A 88 14.84 0.22 -16.08
N PRO A 89 15.59 -0.72 -15.48
CA PRO A 89 16.20 -0.51 -14.16
C PRO A 89 17.25 0.61 -14.20
N ASP A 90 17.43 1.29 -13.08
CA ASP A 90 18.42 2.34 -12.88
C ASP A 90 19.58 1.84 -12.04
N SER A 91 20.64 1.37 -12.72
CA SER A 91 21.83 0.82 -12.05
C SER A 91 22.58 1.83 -11.17
N SER A 92 22.34 3.14 -11.28
CA SER A 92 22.99 4.11 -10.38
C SER A 92 22.47 4.02 -8.94
N LEU A 93 21.35 3.32 -8.70
CA LEU A 93 20.81 3.13 -7.35
C LEU A 93 21.48 1.98 -6.58
N LYS A 94 22.39 1.22 -7.19
CA LYS A 94 23.13 0.14 -6.51
C LYS A 94 23.95 0.70 -5.36
N GLY A 95 23.62 0.32 -4.13
CA GLY A 95 24.31 0.82 -2.93
C GLY A 95 23.91 2.25 -2.53
N ALA A 96 23.00 2.89 -3.27
CA ALA A 96 22.55 4.24 -2.96
C ALA A 96 21.53 4.22 -1.82
N ALA A 97 21.41 5.35 -1.12
CA ALA A 97 20.35 5.58 -0.17
C ALA A 97 19.12 6.17 -0.87
N ILE A 98 17.94 5.64 -0.58
CA ILE A 98 16.66 6.08 -1.15
C ILE A 98 15.66 6.47 -0.07
N ASP A 99 14.82 7.44 -0.38
CA ASP A 99 13.64 7.80 0.38
C ASP A 99 12.43 7.09 -0.21
N ILE A 100 11.63 6.48 0.66
CA ILE A 100 10.33 5.89 0.35
C ILE A 100 9.23 6.75 0.97
N ARG A 101 8.23 7.15 0.17
CA ARG A 101 7.08 7.94 0.65
C ARG A 101 5.76 7.35 0.18
N LEU A 102 4.73 7.42 1.01
CA LEU A 102 3.35 7.14 0.64
C LEU A 102 2.75 8.40 0.03
N ASP A 103 2.54 8.38 -1.27
CA ASP A 103 1.96 9.50 -2.01
C ASP A 103 0.44 9.40 -2.12
N ARG A 104 -0.12 8.19 -2.03
CA ARG A 104 -1.57 7.98 -2.02
C ARG A 104 -1.98 6.63 -1.43
N LEU A 105 -3.14 6.60 -0.77
CA LEU A 105 -3.86 5.39 -0.39
C LEU A 105 -5.33 5.60 -0.75
N ARG A 106 -5.85 4.86 -1.74
CA ARG A 106 -7.26 4.91 -2.15
C ARG A 106 -7.97 3.62 -1.75
N ILE A 107 -9.12 3.80 -1.12
CA ILE A 107 -10.05 2.74 -0.77
C ILE A 107 -11.28 2.93 -1.66
N TYR A 108 -11.38 2.15 -2.73
CA TYR A 108 -12.59 2.13 -3.55
C TYR A 108 -13.71 1.42 -2.82
N ASP A 109 -13.41 0.21 -2.31
CA ASP A 109 -14.35 -0.62 -1.56
C ASP A 109 -13.55 -1.57 -0.68
N TYR A 110 -13.74 -1.45 0.64
CA TYR A 110 -13.23 -2.32 1.69
C TYR A 110 -14.43 -2.88 2.47
N PRO A 111 -14.34 -4.08 3.06
CA PRO A 111 -15.51 -4.69 3.71
C PRO A 111 -16.00 -3.88 4.92
N GLY A 112 -17.31 -3.85 5.14
CA GLY A 112 -17.96 -2.89 6.02
C GLY A 112 -18.36 -1.61 5.26
N ARG A 113 -19.05 -0.67 5.92
CA ARG A 113 -19.56 0.56 5.27
C ARG A 113 -18.97 1.83 5.85
N GLY A 114 -18.93 2.89 5.06
CA GLY A 114 -18.66 4.25 5.56
C GLY A 114 -17.18 4.54 5.77
N LYS A 115 -16.81 4.91 7.00
CA LYS A 115 -15.43 5.27 7.35
C LYS A 115 -14.66 4.02 7.77
N HIS A 116 -13.48 3.84 7.20
CA HIS A 116 -12.56 2.77 7.52
C HIS A 116 -11.33 3.31 8.25
N GLN A 117 -10.75 2.49 9.12
CA GLN A 117 -9.43 2.72 9.67
C GLN A 117 -8.46 1.68 9.11
N ILE A 118 -7.56 2.13 8.25
CA ILE A 118 -6.66 1.27 7.50
C ILE A 118 -5.27 1.32 8.12
N VAL A 119 -4.81 0.20 8.66
CA VAL A 119 -3.41 0.06 9.07
C VAL A 119 -2.60 -0.40 7.87
N VAL A 120 -1.65 0.43 7.46
CA VAL A 120 -0.65 0.10 6.44
C VAL A 120 0.62 -0.33 7.16
N GLN A 121 1.09 -1.53 6.86
CA GLN A 121 2.42 -1.99 7.21
C GLN A 121 3.28 -2.05 5.96
N PHE A 122 4.47 -1.45 6.03
CA PHE A 122 5.48 -1.49 4.98
C PHE A 122 6.77 -2.03 5.59
N LYS A 123 7.37 -3.04 5.00
CA LYS A 123 8.64 -3.63 5.45
C LYS A 123 9.62 -3.68 4.31
N ALA A 124 10.88 -3.37 4.60
CA ALA A 124 11.97 -3.47 3.65
C ALA A 124 13.21 -4.09 4.31
N ASN A 125 14.24 -4.32 3.53
CA ASN A 125 15.58 -4.59 4.07
C ASN A 125 16.50 -3.42 3.75
N HIS A 126 17.18 -2.95 4.78
CA HIS A 126 18.21 -1.92 4.73
C HIS A 126 19.58 -2.60 4.66
N GLU A 127 20.35 -2.32 3.62
CA GLU A 127 21.69 -2.89 3.45
C GLU A 127 22.72 -2.07 4.24
N LEU A 128 23.39 -2.71 5.20
CA LEU A 128 24.43 -2.05 5.99
C LEU A 128 25.78 -2.19 5.28
N SER A 129 26.46 -1.05 5.14
CA SER A 129 27.84 -1.03 4.63
C SER A 129 28.76 -1.90 5.51
N GLY A 130 29.33 -2.95 4.92
CA GLY A 130 30.31 -3.81 5.58
C GLY A 130 29.74 -5.01 6.34
N THR A 131 28.43 -5.30 6.24
CA THR A 131 27.84 -6.56 6.70
C THR A 131 27.31 -7.38 5.54
N ASP A 132 27.31 -8.71 5.66
CA ASP A 132 26.76 -9.62 4.65
C ASP A 132 25.24 -9.87 4.83
N SER A 133 24.63 -9.25 5.84
CA SER A 133 23.24 -9.48 6.22
C SER A 133 22.45 -8.17 6.25
N PRO A 134 21.46 -8.00 5.36
CA PRO A 134 20.55 -6.86 5.41
C PRO A 134 19.75 -6.84 6.73
N GLU A 135 19.48 -5.64 7.25
CA GLU A 135 18.64 -5.46 8.43
C GLU A 135 17.19 -5.16 8.02
N PRO A 136 16.19 -5.85 8.58
CA PRO A 136 14.81 -5.51 8.28
C PRO A 136 14.46 -4.16 8.90
N VAL A 137 13.66 -3.38 8.18
CA VAL A 137 13.00 -2.16 8.67
C VAL A 137 11.51 -2.29 8.48
N VAL A 138 10.72 -1.72 9.39
CA VAL A 138 9.26 -1.74 9.28
C VAL A 138 8.72 -0.33 9.49
N PHE A 139 7.58 -0.07 8.89
CA PHE A 139 6.78 1.12 9.03
C PHE A 139 5.35 0.66 9.28
N ASN A 140 4.65 1.30 10.22
CA ASN A 140 3.25 1.03 10.50
C ASN A 140 2.53 2.35 10.72
N GLN A 141 1.43 2.58 10.00
CA GLN A 141 0.61 3.76 10.19
C GLN A 141 -0.86 3.45 9.93
N ALA A 142 -1.73 3.97 10.79
CA ALA A 142 -3.17 3.92 10.62
C ALA A 142 -3.68 5.19 9.92
N PHE A 143 -4.55 5.01 8.93
CA PHE A 143 -5.20 6.06 8.17
C PHE A 143 -6.71 5.94 8.29
N ASP A 144 -7.38 7.08 8.36
CA ASP A 144 -8.83 7.15 8.33
C ASP A 144 -9.26 7.50 6.90
N VAL A 145 -10.11 6.67 6.28
CA VAL A 145 -10.51 6.82 4.87
C VAL A 145 -11.98 6.51 4.70
N ASN A 146 -12.71 7.31 3.94
CA ASN A 146 -14.08 6.97 3.56
C ASN A 146 -14.07 5.98 2.39
N GLU A 147 -15.12 5.16 2.30
CA GLU A 147 -15.38 4.37 1.10
C GLU A 147 -15.42 5.27 -0.16
N ASP A 148 -14.88 4.77 -1.27
CA ASP A 148 -14.71 5.47 -2.55
C ASP A 148 -13.82 6.73 -2.50
N ASP A 149 -12.99 6.87 -1.48
CA ASP A 149 -12.13 8.04 -1.25
C ASP A 149 -10.64 7.66 -1.14
N ALA A 150 -9.79 8.67 -1.06
CA ALA A 150 -8.39 8.52 -0.70
C ALA A 150 -8.12 9.06 0.72
N ALA A 151 -7.18 8.45 1.42
CA ALA A 151 -6.65 9.03 2.64
C ALA A 151 -6.09 10.42 2.34
N GLY A 152 -6.22 11.36 3.29
CA GLY A 152 -5.60 12.69 3.22
C GLY A 152 -4.08 12.67 3.38
N VAL A 153 -3.40 11.80 2.63
CA VAL A 153 -1.97 11.54 2.67
C VAL A 153 -1.34 11.91 1.34
N ILE A 154 -0.29 12.74 1.38
CA ILE A 154 0.50 13.12 0.22
C ILE A 154 1.96 13.24 0.68
N GLY A 155 2.86 12.44 0.10
CA GLY A 155 4.29 12.51 0.40
C GLY A 155 4.67 12.11 1.82
N TYR A 156 3.89 11.25 2.48
CA TYR A 156 4.15 10.85 3.86
C TYR A 156 5.39 9.94 3.93
N PRO A 157 6.40 10.27 4.75
CA PRO A 157 7.63 9.49 4.81
C PRO A 157 7.37 8.07 5.35
N ILE A 158 7.83 7.06 4.62
CA ILE A 158 7.84 5.66 5.06
C ILE A 158 9.25 5.33 5.59
N PHE A 159 10.26 5.52 4.74
CA PHE A 159 11.68 5.32 5.07
C PHE A 159 12.49 6.46 4.49
N ASN A 160 13.46 6.99 5.23
CA ASN A 160 14.39 8.00 4.73
C ASN A 160 15.80 7.41 4.74
N GLY A 161 16.52 7.42 3.63
CA GLY A 161 17.88 6.86 3.60
C GLY A 161 17.95 5.33 3.65
N LEU A 162 16.94 4.63 3.12
CA LEU A 162 17.00 3.18 2.97
C LEU A 162 18.13 2.82 1.98
N VAL A 163 19.14 2.07 2.42
CA VAL A 163 20.26 1.68 1.53
C VAL A 163 19.86 0.47 0.70
N VAL A 164 19.99 0.60 -0.62
CA VAL A 164 19.65 -0.43 -1.61
C VAL A 164 20.82 -1.39 -1.80
N GLY A 165 20.53 -2.69 -1.87
CA GLY A 165 21.56 -3.70 -2.08
C GLY A 165 22.10 -3.69 -3.50
N LYS A 166 23.23 -4.37 -3.73
CA LYS A 166 23.82 -4.51 -5.08
C LYS A 166 22.89 -5.20 -6.08
N ARG A 167 21.95 -6.01 -5.57
CA ARG A 167 20.96 -6.75 -6.37
C ARG A 167 19.60 -6.08 -6.42
N GLY A 168 19.37 -5.03 -5.62
CA GLY A 168 18.06 -4.39 -5.51
C GLY A 168 17.55 -4.29 -4.08
N VAL A 169 16.25 -4.12 -3.94
CA VAL A 169 15.54 -3.99 -2.66
C VAL A 169 14.24 -4.80 -2.70
N SER A 170 13.83 -5.33 -1.56
CA SER A 170 12.56 -6.05 -1.43
C SER A 170 11.64 -5.34 -0.45
N PHE A 171 10.37 -5.23 -0.83
CA PHE A 171 9.31 -4.69 -0.02
C PHE A 171 8.26 -5.77 0.29
N GLN A 172 7.74 -5.72 1.51
CA GLN A 172 6.52 -6.41 1.89
C GLN A 172 5.53 -5.36 2.35
N LEU A 173 4.32 -5.38 1.78
CA LEU A 173 3.25 -4.48 2.17
C LEU A 173 2.04 -5.29 2.60
N CYS A 174 1.38 -4.82 3.65
CA CYS A 174 0.12 -5.34 4.13
C CYS A 174 -0.82 -4.17 4.48
N THR A 175 -2.10 -4.28 4.13
CA THR A 175 -3.14 -3.38 4.62
C THR A 175 -4.17 -4.15 5.43
N VAL A 176 -4.53 -3.61 6.60
CA VAL A 176 -5.54 -4.18 7.49
C VAL A 176 -6.68 -3.18 7.64
N ASN A 177 -7.91 -3.60 7.38
CA ASN A 177 -9.11 -2.86 7.74
C ASN A 177 -9.41 -3.14 9.21
N ALA A 178 -9.16 -2.16 10.07
CA ALA A 178 -9.38 -2.24 11.50
C ALA A 178 -10.74 -1.62 11.87
N ARG A 179 -11.65 -2.40 12.47
CA ARG A 179 -13.05 -1.98 12.67
C ARG A 179 -13.54 -2.10 14.12
N ASN A 180 -12.69 -1.81 15.10
CA ASN A 180 -13.06 -1.94 16.52
C ASN A 180 -12.63 -0.72 17.37
N GLU A 181 -13.60 -0.05 17.99
CA GLU A 181 -13.39 1.03 18.97
C GLU A 181 -12.55 0.59 20.18
N THR A 182 -12.60 -0.69 20.55
CA THR A 182 -11.76 -1.27 21.64
C THR A 182 -10.29 -1.43 21.21
N ASP A 183 -10.01 -1.36 19.91
CA ASP A 183 -8.66 -1.43 19.34
C ASP A 183 -8.03 -0.04 19.22
N GLU A 184 -8.75 1.03 19.56
CA GLU A 184 -8.22 2.39 19.62
C GLU A 184 -6.95 2.45 20.46
N GLN A 185 -6.85 1.70 21.57
CA GLN A 185 -5.63 1.69 22.38
C GLN A 185 -4.43 1.10 21.64
N LEU A 186 -4.62 0.02 20.88
CA LEU A 186 -3.57 -0.61 20.08
C LEU A 186 -3.19 0.27 18.88
N LEU A 187 -4.21 0.86 18.25
CA LEU A 187 -4.06 1.81 17.15
C LEU A 187 -3.40 3.10 17.63
N ASN A 188 -3.69 3.57 18.84
CA ASN A 188 -3.05 4.72 19.47
C ASN A 188 -1.61 4.40 19.87
N ALA A 189 -1.32 3.17 20.29
CA ALA A 189 0.06 2.71 20.49
C ALA A 189 0.84 2.71 19.17
N LEU A 190 0.26 2.22 18.08
CA LEU A 190 0.83 2.31 16.72
C LEU A 190 1.03 3.76 16.26
N LYS A 191 0.08 4.65 16.58
CA LYS A 191 0.14 6.09 16.28
C LYS A 191 1.05 6.87 17.23
N SER A 192 1.63 6.25 18.27
CA SER A 192 2.42 6.97 19.26
C SER A 192 3.72 7.50 18.64
N GLU A 193 4.12 8.71 19.05
CA GLU A 193 5.33 9.36 18.53
C GLU A 193 6.59 8.55 18.80
N SER A 194 6.64 7.76 19.88
CA SER A 194 7.78 6.88 20.18
C SER A 194 7.90 5.71 19.20
N VAL A 195 6.78 5.13 18.76
CA VAL A 195 6.77 4.09 17.72
C VAL A 195 7.07 4.71 16.36
N LYS A 196 6.45 5.84 16.01
CA LYS A 196 6.77 6.56 14.76
C LYS A 196 8.24 7.01 14.69
N ALA A 197 8.80 7.54 15.79
CA ALA A 197 10.18 8.01 15.87
C ALA A 197 11.20 6.85 15.79
N GLY A 198 10.91 5.70 16.41
CA GLY A 198 11.73 4.50 16.29
C GLY A 198 11.78 3.91 14.87
N LEU A 199 10.76 4.17 14.05
CA LEU A 199 10.67 3.72 12.65
C LEU A 199 11.22 4.75 11.65
N ASN A 200 11.32 6.03 12.04
CA ASN A 200 11.91 7.12 11.26
C ASN A 200 13.45 7.21 11.35
N LEU A 201 14.08 6.44 12.26
CA LEU A 201 15.54 6.44 12.47
C LEU A 201 16.25 5.52 11.46
N LEU A 202 16.43 6.03 10.25
CA LEU A 202 17.37 5.48 9.26
C LEU A 202 18.53 6.45 8.96
N ALA A 203 18.59 7.59 9.67
CA ALA A 203 19.62 8.62 9.48
C ALA A 203 20.85 8.45 10.39
N THR A 204 20.86 7.49 11.32
CA THR A 204 21.99 7.27 12.23
C THR A 204 22.28 5.78 12.37
N SER A 205 23.49 5.38 12.00
CA SER A 205 24.06 4.04 12.12
C SER A 205 23.94 3.48 13.54
N GLN A 206 22.78 2.92 13.91
CA GLN A 206 22.49 2.38 15.23
C GLN A 206 22.13 0.89 15.10
N PRO A 207 22.96 -0.02 15.65
CA PRO A 207 22.89 -1.47 15.39
C PRO A 207 21.76 -2.23 16.12
N VAL A 208 20.59 -1.61 16.40
CA VAL A 208 19.51 -2.26 17.16
C VAL A 208 18.12 -1.91 16.63
N LEU A 209 17.85 -2.20 15.34
CA LEU A 209 16.50 -2.04 14.75
C LEU A 209 15.57 -3.23 15.02
N LYS A 210 16.14 -4.42 15.25
CA LYS A 210 15.39 -5.69 15.40
C LYS A 210 14.27 -5.63 16.46
N PRO A 211 14.49 -5.12 17.68
CA PRO A 211 13.43 -5.05 18.69
C PRO A 211 12.23 -4.19 18.24
N PHE A 212 12.46 -3.08 17.53
CA PHE A 212 11.40 -2.23 17.01
C PHE A 212 10.61 -2.90 15.90
N VAL A 213 11.30 -3.65 15.03
CA VAL A 213 10.65 -4.45 13.99
C VAL A 213 9.74 -5.53 14.59
N ASP A 214 10.22 -6.23 15.60
CA ASP A 214 9.45 -7.28 16.28
C ASP A 214 8.23 -6.70 17.01
N VAL A 215 8.36 -5.51 17.64
CA VAL A 215 7.23 -4.79 18.26
C VAL A 215 6.21 -4.37 17.21
N GLY A 216 6.63 -3.71 16.12
CA GLY A 216 5.72 -3.28 15.06
C GLY A 216 4.97 -4.46 14.43
N ARG A 217 5.69 -5.56 14.17
CA ARG A 217 5.08 -6.80 13.66
C ARG A 217 4.08 -7.37 14.66
N GLY A 218 4.45 -7.48 15.94
CA GLY A 218 3.59 -8.05 16.99
C GLY A 218 2.33 -7.23 17.26
N LEU A 219 2.39 -5.90 17.14
CA LEU A 219 1.21 -5.04 17.24
C LEU A 219 0.22 -5.30 16.10
N VAL A 220 0.68 -5.35 14.85
CA VAL A 220 -0.20 -5.65 13.71
C VAL A 220 -0.69 -7.10 13.74
N GLU A 221 0.12 -8.05 14.21
CA GLU A 221 -0.32 -9.44 14.43
C GLU A 221 -1.45 -9.52 15.46
N SER A 222 -1.28 -8.81 16.59
CA SER A 222 -2.29 -8.73 17.65
C SER A 222 -3.57 -8.11 17.13
N LEU A 223 -3.48 -7.07 16.29
CA LEU A 223 -4.63 -6.45 15.62
C LEU A 223 -5.35 -7.48 14.74
N LEU A 224 -4.62 -8.21 13.89
CA LEU A 224 -5.20 -9.20 12.98
C LEU A 224 -5.86 -10.39 13.68
N LYS A 225 -5.44 -10.73 14.91
CA LYS A 225 -6.05 -11.80 15.71
C LYS A 225 -7.33 -11.37 16.43
N ARG A 226 -7.68 -10.08 16.42
CA ARG A 226 -8.92 -9.60 17.04
C ARG A 226 -10.10 -9.72 16.08
N ASN A 227 -11.28 -9.95 16.65
CA ASN A 227 -12.53 -9.99 15.89
C ASN A 227 -12.73 -8.65 15.16
N ARG A 228 -13.28 -8.70 13.94
CA ARG A 228 -13.62 -7.53 13.10
C ARG A 228 -12.44 -6.76 12.51
N ASN A 229 -11.24 -7.33 12.51
CA ASN A 229 -10.13 -6.81 11.72
C ASN A 229 -9.83 -7.79 10.59
N VAL A 230 -9.54 -7.27 9.40
CA VAL A 230 -9.30 -8.13 8.23
C VAL A 230 -8.13 -7.63 7.40
N LYS A 231 -7.23 -8.55 7.04
CA LYS A 231 -6.16 -8.28 6.08
C LYS A 231 -6.77 -8.20 4.68
N VAL A 232 -6.58 -7.07 3.99
CA VAL A 232 -7.21 -6.82 2.68
C VAL A 232 -6.22 -7.00 1.53
N GLN A 233 -5.05 -6.37 1.61
CA GLN A 233 -3.99 -6.48 0.61
C GLN A 233 -2.72 -7.00 1.26
N GLU A 234 -2.01 -7.87 0.54
CA GLU A 234 -0.64 -8.26 0.84
C GLU A 234 0.15 -8.34 -0.46
N LEU A 235 1.34 -7.77 -0.49
CA LEU A 235 2.22 -7.79 -1.66
C LEU A 235 3.67 -8.03 -1.24
N PHE A 236 4.36 -8.86 -2.03
CA PHE A 236 5.82 -8.99 -2.03
C PHE A 236 6.34 -8.41 -3.34
N LEU A 237 7.20 -7.41 -3.24
CA LEU A 237 7.77 -6.73 -4.39
C LEU A 237 9.30 -6.73 -4.27
N GLY A 238 9.97 -7.53 -5.10
CA GLY A 238 11.41 -7.42 -5.29
C GLY A 238 11.67 -6.48 -6.46
N LEU A 239 12.34 -5.37 -6.23
CA LEU A 239 12.84 -4.48 -7.28
C LEU A 239 14.33 -4.75 -7.46
N ASP A 240 14.76 -5.07 -8.68
CA ASP A 240 16.14 -5.44 -8.97
C ASP A 240 16.71 -4.67 -10.17
N PHE A 241 17.97 -4.94 -10.47
CA PHE A 241 18.70 -4.31 -11.57
C PHE A 241 18.98 -5.28 -12.72
N ASP A 242 18.24 -6.39 -12.79
CA ASP A 242 18.32 -7.36 -13.87
C ASP A 242 17.45 -6.89 -15.05
N ASP A 243 17.87 -7.23 -16.26
CA ASP A 243 17.10 -6.99 -17.49
C ASP A 243 16.21 -8.21 -17.83
N ALA A 244 16.05 -9.13 -16.88
CA ALA A 244 15.21 -10.31 -17.05
C ALA A 244 13.75 -9.91 -17.35
N PRO A 245 13.07 -10.53 -18.33
CA PRO A 245 11.72 -10.11 -18.77
C PRO A 245 10.62 -10.11 -17.70
N LEU A 246 10.83 -10.83 -16.59
CA LEU A 246 9.88 -10.93 -15.47
C LEU A 246 10.40 -10.21 -14.20
N ALA A 247 11.58 -9.61 -14.25
CA ALA A 247 12.09 -8.81 -13.15
C ALA A 247 11.32 -7.50 -13.05
N ALA A 248 11.10 -7.05 -11.83
CA ALA A 248 10.55 -5.72 -11.58
C ALA A 248 11.73 -4.74 -11.45
N PRO A 249 11.85 -3.76 -12.35
CA PRO A 249 13.00 -2.86 -12.40
C PRO A 249 13.02 -1.90 -11.21
N MET A 250 14.18 -1.76 -10.59
CA MET A 250 14.46 -0.77 -9.56
C MET A 250 14.77 0.59 -10.21
N ARG A 251 13.89 1.57 -10.00
CA ARG A 251 14.02 2.95 -10.53
C ARG A 251 13.39 3.99 -9.61
N CYS A 252 13.91 5.22 -9.63
CA CYS A 252 13.25 6.38 -9.02
C CYS A 252 11.96 6.74 -9.76
N GLY A 253 10.87 6.95 -9.04
CA GLY A 253 9.56 7.23 -9.60
C GLY A 253 8.43 6.88 -8.62
N ASN A 254 7.21 6.86 -9.14
CA ASN A 254 6.00 6.49 -8.41
C ASN A 254 5.51 5.11 -8.87
N TYR A 255 5.41 4.18 -7.92
CA TYR A 255 4.88 2.84 -8.14
C TYR A 255 3.42 2.80 -7.69
N ILE A 256 2.53 2.41 -8.59
CA ILE A 256 1.09 2.35 -8.37
C ILE A 256 0.71 0.89 -8.26
N VAL A 257 0.30 0.45 -7.07
CA VAL A 257 -0.09 -0.93 -6.82
C VAL A 257 -1.60 -1.02 -6.73
N VAL A 258 -2.21 -1.76 -7.64
CA VAL A 258 -3.67 -1.85 -7.78
C VAL A 258 -4.13 -3.28 -7.52
N GLN A 259 -5.12 -3.42 -6.63
CA GLN A 259 -5.76 -4.69 -6.32
C GLN A 259 -6.74 -5.06 -7.43
N VAL A 260 -6.47 -6.15 -8.14
CA VAL A 260 -7.21 -6.54 -9.34
C VAL A 260 -7.52 -8.03 -9.32
N LYS A 261 -8.57 -8.46 -10.02
CA LYS A 261 -8.93 -9.88 -10.11
C LYS A 261 -7.84 -10.70 -10.81
N GLU A 262 -7.42 -10.24 -11.98
CA GLU A 262 -6.47 -10.89 -12.88
C GLU A 262 -5.53 -9.82 -13.43
N SER A 263 -4.25 -9.89 -13.09
CA SER A 263 -3.26 -8.85 -13.42
C SER A 263 -3.04 -8.72 -14.93
N GLN A 264 -3.13 -9.83 -15.66
CA GLN A 264 -2.97 -9.89 -17.11
C GLN A 264 -4.09 -9.20 -17.90
N ASN A 265 -5.27 -8.99 -17.29
CA ASN A 265 -6.41 -8.35 -17.95
C ASN A 265 -6.45 -6.84 -17.68
N PHE A 266 -5.56 -6.33 -16.82
CA PHE A 266 -5.52 -4.91 -16.50
C PHE A 266 -4.63 -4.16 -17.50
N ASP A 267 -5.24 -3.29 -18.32
CA ASP A 267 -4.53 -2.48 -19.30
C ASP A 267 -4.20 -1.09 -18.75
N TRP A 268 -2.91 -0.84 -18.49
CA TRP A 268 -2.43 0.47 -18.05
C TRP A 268 -2.62 1.57 -19.11
N ASN A 269 -2.74 1.25 -20.40
CA ASN A 269 -2.92 2.25 -21.45
C ASN A 269 -4.30 2.93 -21.42
N GLY A 270 -5.28 2.29 -20.77
CA GLY A 270 -6.62 2.83 -20.55
C GLY A 270 -6.67 3.89 -19.44
N TRP A 271 -5.58 4.08 -18.67
CA TRP A 271 -5.56 4.94 -17.50
C TRP A 271 -4.46 6.01 -17.59
N VAL A 272 -4.76 7.20 -17.09
CA VAL A 272 -3.80 8.30 -16.98
C VAL A 272 -3.89 8.94 -15.61
N PHE A 273 -2.80 9.58 -15.18
CA PHE A 273 -2.84 10.46 -14.02
C PHE A 273 -3.20 11.88 -14.45
N ASP A 274 -4.34 12.38 -13.98
CA ASP A 274 -4.78 13.76 -14.18
C ASP A 274 -4.22 14.65 -13.06
N LYS A 275 -3.32 15.56 -13.42
CA LYS A 275 -2.66 16.49 -12.48
C LYS A 275 -3.62 17.51 -11.90
N HIS A 276 -4.65 17.93 -12.63
CA HIS A 276 -5.60 18.92 -12.16
C HIS A 276 -6.57 18.31 -11.14
N ARG A 277 -7.06 17.10 -11.42
CA ARG A 277 -7.94 16.36 -10.50
C ARG A 277 -7.17 15.65 -9.39
N TRP A 278 -5.86 15.52 -9.56
CA TRP A 278 -5.00 14.71 -8.71
C TRP A 278 -5.59 13.30 -8.56
N ALA A 279 -5.88 12.63 -9.67
CA ALA A 279 -6.60 11.35 -9.72
C ALA A 279 -6.15 10.48 -10.90
N PHE A 280 -6.20 9.16 -10.73
CA PHE A 280 -6.11 8.23 -11.86
C PHE A 280 -7.48 8.10 -12.50
N VAL A 281 -7.56 8.43 -13.78
CA VAL A 281 -8.83 8.50 -14.52
C VAL A 281 -8.70 7.73 -15.83
N ALA A 282 -9.83 7.29 -16.37
CA ALA A 282 -9.86 6.66 -17.68
C ALA A 282 -9.42 7.68 -18.73
N LYS A 283 -8.56 7.24 -19.65
CA LYS A 283 -7.98 8.08 -20.71
C LYS A 283 -9.05 8.68 -21.62
N ASP A 284 -10.04 7.88 -21.97
CA ASP A 284 -11.12 8.28 -22.89
C ASP A 284 -12.34 8.90 -22.17
N ASN A 285 -12.43 8.72 -20.85
CA ASN A 285 -13.48 9.29 -20.02
C ASN A 285 -12.91 9.81 -18.69
N PRO A 286 -12.41 11.05 -18.64
CA PRO A 286 -11.75 11.57 -17.44
C PRO A 286 -12.64 11.67 -16.19
N THR A 287 -13.97 11.51 -16.31
CA THR A 287 -14.90 11.46 -15.15
C THR A 287 -14.90 10.11 -14.45
N GLU A 288 -14.43 9.07 -15.13
CA GLU A 288 -14.28 7.73 -14.59
C GLU A 288 -12.95 7.64 -13.83
N ILE A 289 -13.04 7.50 -12.52
CA ILE A 289 -11.87 7.32 -11.64
C ILE A 289 -11.56 5.82 -11.56
N LEU A 290 -10.28 5.47 -11.45
CA LEU A 290 -9.81 4.09 -11.28
C LEU A 290 -10.60 3.35 -10.17
N PRO A 291 -11.45 2.36 -10.53
CA PRO A 291 -12.43 1.77 -9.63
C PRO A 291 -11.85 0.59 -8.83
N TYR A 292 -10.68 0.81 -8.23
CA TYR A 292 -9.94 -0.20 -7.50
C TYR A 292 -9.32 0.36 -6.22
N ASN A 293 -9.06 -0.52 -5.26
CA ASN A 293 -8.18 -0.22 -4.15
C ASN A 293 -6.75 -0.13 -4.68
N TYR A 294 -6.05 0.94 -4.31
CA TYR A 294 -4.66 1.10 -4.70
C TYR A 294 -3.90 1.95 -3.70
N PHE A 295 -2.58 1.81 -3.72
CA PHE A 295 -1.68 2.75 -3.07
C PHE A 295 -0.56 3.14 -4.03
N VAL A 296 0.00 4.32 -3.79
CA VAL A 296 1.13 4.85 -4.53
C VAL A 296 2.26 5.11 -3.56
N PHE A 297 3.38 4.45 -3.77
CA PHE A 297 4.61 4.78 -3.08
C PHE A 297 5.64 5.34 -4.05
N ARG A 298 6.43 6.29 -3.56
CA ARG A 298 7.49 6.95 -4.29
C ARG A 298 8.83 6.42 -3.84
N VAL A 299 9.70 6.17 -4.80
CA VAL A 299 11.13 5.93 -4.62
C VAL A 299 11.87 7.16 -5.13
N ALA A 300 12.65 7.81 -4.29
CA ALA A 300 13.51 8.92 -4.68
C ALA A 300 14.92 8.72 -4.10
N LEU A 301 15.95 9.27 -4.75
CA LEU A 301 17.28 9.30 -4.18
C LEU A 301 17.29 10.16 -2.91
N SER A 302 17.94 9.68 -1.84
CA SER A 302 18.04 10.45 -0.60
C SER A 302 19.01 11.64 -0.79
N PRO A 303 18.66 12.84 -0.31
CA PRO A 303 19.55 14.01 -0.39
C PRO A 303 20.87 13.74 0.35
N GLY A 304 22.01 13.95 -0.32
CA GLY A 304 23.34 13.77 0.27
C GLY A 304 23.94 12.36 0.19
N SER A 305 23.35 11.48 -0.64
CA SER A 305 23.97 10.21 -1.07
C SER A 305 24.88 10.37 -2.28
#